data_AF-A0A948UW90-F1
#
_entry.id   AF-A0A948UW90-F1
#
_cell.length_a   1.000
_cell.length_b   1.000
_cell.length_c   1.000
_cell.angle_alpha   90.00
_cell.angle_beta   90.00
_cell.angle_gamma   90.00
#
_symmetry.space_group_name_H-M   'P 1'
#
loop_
_entity.id
_entity.type
_entity.pdbx_description
1 polymer ?
#
loop_
_entity_poly.entity_id
_entity_poly.type
_entity_poly.pdbx_seq_one_letter_code
_entity_poly.pdbx_strand_id
1 'polypeptide(L)'
;MLDMSKSIQSLDESDISDNLYHYKYNTKHLLSLIRKNIDKEDPAYLSSFRSFEGEVFENYAYEKLLRYAVKNEDIEKFILKGFHQNKQKAHANTLSISEKQQIVYRTKSREISEFDAIIITKNKELYFVEMTLVKSVLKLRKRLRKKKALLEIIFPQYEIKSLIILNDGATGTKQLPSYCKVWITKEFSAQSVLEYITDTDERQIRPKERIKSAKLVEASSLKLHPFRYYNTMSWITKTIRANKKYVIDMNFLMNYKIQRYHDLYNKFYIGYMNIQDVKHLLKLNENECNGEQMVVVALEKKHSDEIVLTYYIQKTRKILYLYSFNDENEVVKEKKDPFGITVTEVYHISKMMDTSYELKMEDITMIEKSLRERFQASV
;
A
#
# COMPACT_ATOMS: atom_id res chain seq x y z
N MET A 1 -16.70 15.81 -13.87
CA MET A 1 -15.27 15.42 -13.74
C MET A 1 -14.73 16.07 -12.46
N LEU A 2 -13.89 15.40 -11.66
CA LEU A 2 -13.38 15.99 -10.40
C LEU A 2 -12.31 17.05 -10.66
N ASP A 3 -12.68 18.32 -10.76
CA ASP A 3 -11.75 19.44 -10.98
C ASP A 3 -11.35 20.14 -9.69
N MET A 4 -10.08 20.55 -9.61
CA MET A 4 -9.51 21.14 -8.39
C MET A 4 -10.14 22.50 -8.11
N SER A 5 -10.54 22.74 -6.87
CA SER A 5 -11.00 24.06 -6.45
C SER A 5 -9.83 25.01 -6.19
N LYS A 6 -10.06 26.32 -6.35
CA LYS A 6 -9.06 27.35 -6.03
C LYS A 6 -8.56 27.26 -4.58
N SER A 7 -9.45 26.97 -3.63
CA SER A 7 -9.09 26.88 -2.20
C SER A 7 -8.11 25.73 -1.91
N ILE A 8 -8.29 24.59 -2.59
CA ILE A 8 -7.32 23.47 -2.52
C ILE A 8 -5.99 23.86 -3.13
N GLN A 9 -6.03 24.47 -4.34
CA GLN A 9 -4.83 24.87 -5.06
C GLN A 9 -3.99 25.90 -4.28
N SER A 10 -4.65 26.90 -3.69
CA SER A 10 -4.00 28.01 -2.98
C SER A 10 -3.58 27.69 -1.56
N LEU A 11 -3.90 26.49 -1.05
CA LEU A 11 -3.71 26.11 0.35
C LEU A 11 -4.38 27.08 1.35
N ASP A 12 -5.56 27.59 1.01
CA ASP A 12 -6.30 28.52 1.87
C ASP A 12 -6.86 27.78 3.10
N GLU A 13 -6.61 28.21 4.33
CA GLU A 13 -7.08 27.50 5.55
C GLU A 13 -8.36 28.10 6.17
N SER A 14 -8.88 29.18 5.60
CA SER A 14 -9.93 29.99 6.26
C SER A 14 -11.24 29.24 6.54
N ASP A 15 -11.58 28.25 5.72
CA ASP A 15 -12.86 27.51 5.82
C ASP A 15 -12.76 26.19 6.60
N ILE A 16 -11.56 25.73 6.99
CA ILE A 16 -11.39 24.47 7.71
C ILE A 16 -11.46 24.62 9.23
N SER A 17 -11.63 25.85 9.73
CA SER A 17 -11.62 26.16 11.17
C SER A 17 -10.36 25.59 11.85
N ASP A 18 -10.39 25.51 13.17
CA ASP A 18 -9.33 24.90 13.97
C ASP A 18 -9.27 23.36 13.87
N ASN A 19 -9.95 22.74 12.89
CA ASN A 19 -10.02 21.28 12.77
C ASN A 19 -8.64 20.62 12.70
N LEU A 20 -7.64 21.28 12.10
CA LEU A 20 -6.27 20.77 12.03
C LEU A 20 -5.68 20.52 13.42
N TYR A 21 -6.00 21.35 14.41
CA TYR A 21 -5.48 21.24 15.77
C TYR A 21 -6.15 20.13 16.59
N HIS A 22 -7.24 19.56 16.08
CA HIS A 22 -7.98 18.48 16.73
C HIS A 22 -7.50 17.08 16.34
N TYR A 23 -6.62 16.97 15.34
CA TYR A 23 -5.97 15.72 14.95
C TYR A 23 -4.84 15.35 15.92
N LYS A 24 -4.60 14.04 16.07
CA LYS A 24 -3.53 13.51 16.93
C LYS A 24 -2.30 13.18 16.09
N TYR A 25 -1.38 14.13 16.01
CA TYR A 25 -0.13 13.98 15.27
C TYR A 25 0.92 13.17 16.03
N ASN A 26 1.78 12.46 15.30
CA ASN A 26 2.91 11.75 15.88
C ASN A 26 4.12 12.67 16.13
N THR A 27 4.01 13.56 17.11
CA THR A 27 5.02 14.61 17.38
C THR A 27 6.01 14.29 18.49
N LYS A 28 5.89 13.13 19.18
CA LYS A 28 6.70 12.83 20.38
C LYS A 28 8.22 12.96 20.14
N HIS A 29 8.70 12.43 19.01
CA HIS A 29 10.12 12.49 18.68
C HIS A 29 10.54 13.91 18.29
N LEU A 30 9.78 14.58 17.42
CA LEU A 30 10.02 15.97 17.01
C LEU A 30 10.09 16.91 18.23
N LEU A 31 9.12 16.83 19.14
CA LEU A 31 9.11 17.63 20.37
C LEU A 31 10.30 17.32 21.28
N SER A 32 10.78 16.07 21.31
CA SER A 32 12.00 15.73 22.04
C SER A 32 13.24 16.35 21.44
N LEU A 33 13.33 16.50 20.11
CA LEU A 33 14.45 17.15 19.43
C LEU A 33 14.42 18.67 19.68
N ILE A 34 13.24 19.29 19.62
CA ILE A 34 13.03 20.72 19.92
C ILE A 34 13.46 21.03 21.37
N ARG A 35 13.04 20.21 22.35
CA ARG A 35 13.45 20.39 23.76
C ARG A 35 14.95 20.24 23.99
N LYS A 36 15.63 19.46 23.15
CA LYS A 36 17.09 19.29 23.18
C LYS A 36 17.83 20.38 22.39
N ASN A 37 17.10 21.34 21.83
CA ASN A 37 17.63 22.41 21.00
C ASN A 37 18.51 21.90 19.84
N ILE A 38 18.11 20.78 19.24
CA ILE A 38 18.77 20.23 18.06
C ILE A 38 18.55 21.20 16.88
N ASP A 39 19.61 21.40 16.08
CA ASP A 39 19.58 22.26 14.91
C ASP A 39 18.47 21.82 13.93
N LYS A 40 17.78 22.78 13.32
CA LYS A 40 16.72 22.50 12.33
C LYS A 40 17.26 21.91 11.04
N GLU A 41 18.54 22.13 10.75
CA GLU A 41 19.25 21.54 9.61
C GLU A 41 19.79 20.14 9.93
N ASP A 42 19.69 19.69 11.19
CA ASP A 42 20.10 18.34 11.57
C ASP A 42 19.25 17.28 10.85
N PRO A 43 19.85 16.23 10.27
CA PRO A 43 19.12 15.19 9.55
C PRO A 43 18.00 14.52 10.36
N ALA A 44 18.18 14.35 11.68
CA ALA A 44 17.15 13.77 12.55
C ALA A 44 15.96 14.73 12.73
N TYR A 45 16.23 16.03 12.88
CA TYR A 45 15.18 17.04 12.93
C TYR A 45 14.42 17.10 11.61
N LEU A 46 15.13 17.24 10.48
CA LEU A 46 14.54 17.32 9.15
C LEU A 46 13.66 16.10 8.85
N SER A 47 14.16 14.89 9.14
CA SER A 47 13.40 13.65 8.94
C SER A 47 12.12 13.62 9.78
N SER A 48 12.22 13.97 11.07
CA SER A 48 11.08 14.01 12.00
C SER A 48 10.05 15.07 11.60
N PHE A 49 10.51 16.28 11.23
CA PHE A 49 9.67 17.38 10.78
C PHE A 49 8.95 17.05 9.47
N ARG A 50 9.65 16.48 8.47
CA ARG A 50 9.02 16.07 7.20
C ARG A 50 7.96 14.99 7.39
N SER A 51 8.17 14.05 8.31
CA SER A 51 7.14 13.07 8.65
C SER A 51 5.91 13.73 9.27
N PHE A 52 6.10 14.69 10.18
CA PHE A 52 5.01 15.45 10.77
C PHE A 52 4.28 16.30 9.73
N GLU A 53 5.03 17.02 8.89
CA GLU A 53 4.50 17.89 7.85
C GLU A 53 3.65 17.13 6.83
N GLY A 54 4.06 15.90 6.46
CA GLY A 54 3.26 15.01 5.64
C GLY A 54 1.91 14.64 6.28
N GLU A 55 1.90 14.34 7.58
CA GLU A 55 0.66 14.01 8.32
C GLU A 55 -0.29 15.22 8.40
N VAL A 56 0.24 16.42 8.61
CA VAL A 56 -0.56 17.66 8.60
C VAL A 56 -1.11 17.93 7.20
N PHE A 57 -0.30 17.77 6.15
CA PHE A 57 -0.75 17.95 4.77
C PHE A 57 -1.89 17.00 4.40
N GLU A 58 -1.79 15.73 4.79
CA GLU A 58 -2.85 14.74 4.57
C GLU A 58 -4.16 15.17 5.25
N ASN A 59 -4.10 15.65 6.50
CA ASN A 59 -5.30 16.10 7.22
C ASN A 59 -5.87 17.39 6.64
N TYR A 60 -5.01 18.33 6.24
CA TYR A 60 -5.41 19.54 5.51
C TYR A 60 -6.16 19.19 4.22
N ALA A 61 -5.55 18.39 3.35
CA ALA A 61 -6.14 18.01 2.08
C ALA A 61 -7.44 17.20 2.28
N TYR A 62 -7.49 16.35 3.31
CA TYR A 62 -8.71 15.63 3.67
C TYR A 62 -9.86 16.57 4.10
N GLU A 63 -9.61 17.55 4.98
CA GLU A 63 -10.62 18.54 5.41
C GLU A 63 -11.17 19.35 4.22
N LYS A 64 -10.29 19.67 3.26
CA LYS A 64 -10.67 20.35 2.03
C LYS A 64 -11.48 19.48 1.09
N LEU A 65 -11.07 18.23 0.90
CA LEU A 65 -11.81 17.28 0.07
C LEU A 65 -13.20 16.99 0.65
N LEU A 66 -13.34 16.96 1.97
CA LEU A 66 -14.62 16.79 2.64
C LEU A 66 -15.59 17.93 2.28
N ARG A 67 -15.14 19.19 2.38
CA ARG A 67 -15.92 20.37 1.98
C ARG A 67 -16.22 20.39 0.48
N TYR A 68 -15.22 20.03 -0.34
CA TYR A 68 -15.37 19.91 -1.78
C TYR A 68 -16.43 18.87 -2.15
N ALA A 69 -16.42 17.71 -1.51
CA ALA A 69 -17.37 16.62 -1.77
C ALA A 69 -18.82 17.00 -1.47
N VAL A 70 -19.04 17.78 -0.41
CA VAL A 70 -20.37 18.29 -0.08
C VAL A 70 -20.90 19.20 -1.19
N LYS A 71 -20.06 20.13 -1.68
CA LYS A 71 -20.41 21.12 -2.70
C LYS A 71 -20.50 20.55 -4.13
N ASN A 72 -19.69 19.55 -4.46
CA ASN A 72 -19.61 19.01 -5.82
C ASN A 72 -20.79 18.08 -6.12
N GLU A 73 -21.56 18.37 -7.18
CA GLU A 73 -22.74 17.60 -7.56
C GLU A 73 -22.45 16.22 -8.15
N ASP A 74 -21.27 16.00 -8.74
CA ASP A 74 -20.87 14.71 -9.33
C ASP A 74 -20.58 13.66 -8.24
N ILE A 75 -20.22 14.11 -7.03
CA ILE A 75 -19.89 13.22 -5.92
C ILE A 75 -21.17 12.68 -5.29
N GLU A 76 -21.28 11.34 -5.29
CA GLU A 76 -22.34 10.61 -4.62
C GLU A 76 -21.96 10.34 -3.16
N LYS A 77 -20.73 9.87 -2.91
CA LYS A 77 -20.24 9.50 -1.57
C LYS A 77 -18.80 9.95 -1.33
N PHE A 78 -18.53 10.37 -0.11
CA PHE A 78 -17.19 10.65 0.41
C PHE A 78 -17.04 9.91 1.73
N ILE A 79 -15.98 9.11 1.84
CA ILE A 79 -15.82 8.17 2.96
C ILE A 79 -15.12 8.89 4.09
N LEU A 80 -15.76 8.87 5.26
CA LEU A 80 -15.27 9.54 6.45
C LEU A 80 -14.09 8.80 7.09
N LYS A 81 -13.12 9.56 7.61
CA LYS A 81 -12.01 9.13 8.45
C LYS A 81 -11.78 10.10 9.61
N GLY A 82 -10.81 9.83 10.47
CA GLY A 82 -10.45 10.77 11.53
C GLY A 82 -11.52 10.87 12.62
N PHE A 83 -11.63 12.06 13.22
CA PHE A 83 -12.67 12.35 14.19
C PHE A 83 -14.05 12.60 13.57
N HIS A 84 -14.18 12.56 12.24
CA HIS A 84 -15.47 12.70 11.55
C HIS A 84 -16.32 11.44 11.58
N GLN A 85 -15.72 10.30 11.95
CA GLN A 85 -16.42 9.04 12.14
C GLN A 85 -16.31 8.55 13.59
N ASN A 86 -17.35 7.87 14.08
CA ASN A 86 -17.28 7.18 15.37
C ASN A 86 -16.35 5.96 15.27
N LYS A 87 -15.60 5.67 16.35
CA LYS A 87 -14.80 4.45 16.43
C LYS A 87 -15.73 3.24 16.40
N GLN A 88 -15.70 2.49 15.30
CA GLN A 88 -16.40 1.21 15.19
C GLN A 88 -15.45 0.05 15.47
N LYS A 89 -16.00 -1.09 15.92
CA LYS A 89 -15.22 -2.33 16.01
C LYS A 89 -14.74 -2.72 14.61
N ALA A 90 -13.47 -3.05 14.49
CA ALA A 90 -12.91 -3.46 13.24
C ALA A 90 -13.45 -4.84 12.83
N HIS A 91 -13.99 -4.94 11.61
CA HIS A 91 -14.46 -6.19 11.02
C HIS A 91 -13.45 -6.70 9.98
N ALA A 92 -13.32 -8.02 9.87
CA ALA A 92 -12.44 -8.64 8.89
C ALA A 92 -13.04 -8.60 7.48
N ASN A 93 -12.17 -8.51 6.46
CA ASN A 93 -12.52 -8.50 5.04
C ASN A 93 -13.45 -7.35 4.65
N THR A 94 -13.27 -6.19 5.27
CA THR A 94 -14.00 -4.97 4.93
C THR A 94 -13.13 -3.72 5.06
N LEU A 95 -13.65 -2.61 4.55
CA LEU A 95 -13.13 -1.27 4.81
C LEU A 95 -13.55 -0.84 6.22
N SER A 96 -12.59 -0.29 6.95
CA SER A 96 -12.76 0.13 8.33
C SER A 96 -11.80 1.28 8.65
N ILE A 97 -11.95 1.86 9.83
CA ILE A 97 -11.04 2.89 10.32
C ILE A 97 -10.00 2.24 11.23
N SER A 98 -8.73 2.45 10.95
CA SER A 98 -7.61 1.95 11.75
C SER A 98 -7.52 2.68 13.09
N GLU A 99 -6.68 2.18 14.00
CA GLU A 99 -6.39 2.89 15.26
C GLU A 99 -5.77 4.28 15.03
N LYS A 100 -5.04 4.42 13.92
CA LYS A 100 -4.49 5.69 13.42
C LYS A 100 -5.52 6.56 12.69
N GLN A 101 -6.79 6.17 12.71
CA GLN A 101 -7.91 6.87 12.09
C GLN A 101 -7.85 6.98 10.55
N GLN A 102 -7.11 6.08 9.91
CA GLN A 102 -7.01 5.99 8.45
C GLN A 102 -8.02 4.97 7.89
N ILE A 103 -8.42 5.13 6.62
CA ILE A 103 -9.29 4.18 5.95
C ILE A 103 -8.44 2.97 5.54
N VAL A 104 -8.75 1.78 6.04
CA VAL A 104 -7.97 0.58 5.77
C VAL A 104 -8.86 -0.57 5.31
N TYR A 105 -8.37 -1.35 4.36
CA TYR A 105 -8.89 -2.69 4.11
C TYR A 105 -8.08 -3.70 4.90
N ARG A 106 -8.75 -4.53 5.70
CA ARG A 106 -8.09 -5.49 6.57
C ARG A 106 -8.62 -6.91 6.39
N THR A 107 -7.71 -7.86 6.57
CA THR A 107 -8.06 -9.25 6.84
C THR A 107 -8.31 -9.43 8.33
N LYS A 108 -8.51 -10.67 8.79
CA LYS A 108 -8.67 -10.98 10.22
C LYS A 108 -7.47 -10.54 11.08
N SER A 109 -6.26 -10.52 10.51
CA SER A 109 -5.01 -10.35 11.26
C SER A 109 -4.16 -9.16 10.81
N ARG A 110 -4.31 -8.66 9.58
CA ARG A 110 -3.44 -7.65 8.98
C ARG A 110 -4.19 -6.68 8.08
N GLU A 111 -3.73 -5.43 8.07
CA GLU A 111 -4.10 -4.41 7.09
C GLU A 111 -3.40 -4.71 5.75
N ILE A 112 -4.18 -4.69 4.66
CA ILE A 112 -3.69 -4.96 3.30
C ILE A 112 -3.28 -3.65 2.61
N SER A 113 -4.09 -2.62 2.83
CA SER A 113 -3.97 -1.31 2.21
C SER A 113 -4.63 -0.24 3.07
N GLU A 114 -4.10 0.96 3.01
CA GLU A 114 -4.56 2.18 3.67
C GLU A 114 -4.87 3.23 2.60
N PHE A 115 -5.85 4.09 2.82
CA PHE A 115 -6.30 5.11 1.86
C PHE A 115 -6.47 6.46 2.56
N ASP A 116 -5.99 7.53 1.92
CA ASP A 116 -6.02 8.87 2.51
C ASP A 116 -7.43 9.46 2.41
N ALA A 117 -8.12 9.18 1.31
CA ALA A 117 -9.56 9.38 1.14
C ALA A 117 -10.12 8.44 0.06
N ILE A 118 -11.44 8.24 0.07
CA ILE A 118 -12.18 7.54 -0.98
C ILE A 118 -13.40 8.38 -1.36
N ILE A 119 -13.62 8.54 -2.67
CA ILE A 119 -14.71 9.29 -3.28
C ILE A 119 -15.42 8.40 -4.29
N ILE A 120 -16.74 8.40 -4.29
CA ILE A 120 -17.57 7.71 -5.29
C ILE A 120 -18.39 8.75 -6.03
N THR A 121 -18.35 8.70 -7.36
CA THR A 121 -19.14 9.59 -8.23
C THR A 121 -20.44 8.91 -8.65
N LYS A 122 -21.41 9.73 -9.09
CA LYS A 122 -22.69 9.27 -9.66
C LYS A 122 -22.50 8.36 -10.88
N ASN A 123 -21.38 8.47 -11.58
CA ASN A 123 -21.05 7.69 -12.78
C ASN A 123 -20.40 6.34 -12.46
N LYS A 124 -20.47 5.87 -11.22
CA LYS A 124 -19.82 4.64 -10.74
C LYS A 124 -18.31 4.66 -10.94
N GLU A 125 -17.68 5.81 -10.75
CA GLU A 125 -16.23 5.89 -10.60
C GLU A 125 -15.91 5.93 -9.11
N LEU A 126 -14.89 5.17 -8.69
CA LEU A 126 -14.36 5.21 -7.35
C LEU A 126 -12.93 5.76 -7.42
N TYR A 127 -12.74 6.94 -6.84
CA TYR A 127 -11.44 7.59 -6.69
C TYR A 127 -10.87 7.28 -5.31
N PHE A 128 -9.73 6.58 -5.27
CA PHE A 128 -8.91 6.59 -4.07
C PHE A 128 -7.89 7.73 -4.15
N VAL A 129 -7.72 8.44 -3.05
CA VAL A 129 -6.85 9.61 -3.00
C VAL A 129 -5.51 9.24 -2.38
N GLU A 130 -4.43 9.75 -2.97
CA GLU A 130 -3.08 9.74 -2.40
C GLU A 130 -2.53 11.15 -2.31
N MET A 131 -2.05 11.52 -1.14
CA MET A 131 -1.52 12.84 -0.83
C MET A 131 -0.05 12.68 -0.47
N THR A 132 0.83 13.47 -1.08
CA THR A 132 2.26 13.38 -0.75
C THR A 132 2.99 14.69 -1.01
N LEU A 133 3.94 14.99 -0.12
CA LEU A 133 4.91 16.08 -0.27
C LEU A 133 6.21 15.62 -0.95
N VAL A 134 6.31 14.34 -1.30
CA VAL A 134 7.50 13.78 -1.94
C VAL A 134 7.61 14.29 -3.37
N LYS A 135 8.76 14.88 -3.71
CA LYS A 135 9.01 15.45 -5.04
C LYS A 135 8.95 14.42 -6.18
N SER A 136 9.43 13.19 -5.99
CA SER A 136 9.39 12.17 -7.05
C SER A 136 8.26 11.18 -6.85
N VAL A 137 7.37 11.08 -7.85
CA VAL A 137 6.20 10.18 -7.77
C VAL A 137 6.46 8.75 -8.28
N LEU A 138 7.68 8.44 -8.74
CA LEU A 138 8.00 7.14 -9.34
C LEU A 138 7.76 5.97 -8.38
N LYS A 139 8.09 6.16 -7.10
CA LYS A 139 7.90 5.15 -6.05
C LYS A 139 6.42 4.94 -5.69
N LEU A 140 5.53 5.87 -6.02
CA LEU A 140 4.09 5.70 -5.76
C LEU A 140 3.45 4.66 -6.68
N ARG A 141 3.96 4.46 -7.90
CA ARG A 141 3.31 3.60 -8.91
C ARG A 141 3.01 2.18 -8.40
N LYS A 142 3.95 1.54 -7.70
CA LYS A 142 3.74 0.20 -7.11
C LYS A 142 2.60 0.20 -6.08
N ARG A 143 2.55 1.24 -5.24
CA ARG A 143 1.49 1.42 -4.23
C ARG A 143 0.13 1.65 -4.89
N LEU A 144 0.07 2.51 -5.91
CA LEU A 144 -1.14 2.81 -6.66
C LEU A 144 -1.67 1.57 -7.37
N ARG A 145 -0.80 0.76 -8.00
CA ARG A 145 -1.18 -0.49 -8.66
C ARG A 145 -1.84 -1.45 -7.67
N LYS A 146 -1.23 -1.65 -6.50
CA LYS A 146 -1.77 -2.50 -5.43
C LYS A 146 -3.14 -2.01 -4.93
N LYS A 147 -3.27 -0.70 -4.68
CA LYS A 147 -4.53 -0.07 -4.24
C LYS A 147 -5.64 -0.26 -5.28
N LYS A 148 -5.33 0.01 -6.54
CA LYS A 148 -6.26 -0.18 -7.66
C LYS A 148 -6.72 -1.64 -7.75
N ALA A 149 -5.79 -2.58 -7.77
CA ALA A 149 -6.09 -4.00 -7.85
C ALA A 149 -7.01 -4.48 -6.71
N LEU A 150 -6.75 -4.04 -5.47
CA LEU A 150 -7.63 -4.34 -4.34
C LEU A 150 -9.04 -3.81 -4.56
N LEU A 151 -9.16 -2.54 -4.95
CA LEU A 151 -10.45 -1.88 -5.13
C LEU A 151 -11.23 -2.50 -6.30
N GLU A 152 -10.57 -2.89 -7.40
CA GLU A 152 -11.23 -3.59 -8.52
C GLU A 152 -11.80 -4.95 -8.10
N ILE A 153 -11.20 -5.61 -7.11
CA ILE A 153 -11.69 -6.88 -6.57
C ILE A 153 -12.91 -6.69 -5.68
N ILE A 154 -12.89 -5.68 -4.79
CA ILE A 154 -13.96 -5.47 -3.79
C ILE A 154 -15.09 -4.56 -4.29
N PHE A 155 -14.87 -3.84 -5.38
CA PHE A 155 -15.84 -2.95 -6.05
C PHE A 155 -15.89 -3.22 -7.56
N PRO A 156 -16.24 -4.45 -8.00
CA PRO A 156 -16.18 -4.84 -9.42
C PRO A 156 -17.12 -4.04 -10.33
N GLN A 157 -18.12 -3.38 -9.76
CA GLN A 157 -19.09 -2.55 -10.47
C GLN A 157 -18.65 -1.10 -10.67
N TYR A 158 -17.48 -0.71 -10.16
CA TYR A 158 -16.96 0.65 -10.24
C TYR A 158 -15.70 0.71 -11.13
N GLU A 159 -15.56 1.80 -11.88
CA GLU A 159 -14.30 2.13 -12.53
C GLU A 159 -13.34 2.73 -11.49
N ILE A 160 -12.20 2.07 -11.25
CA ILE A 160 -11.26 2.51 -10.22
C ILE A 160 -10.26 3.51 -10.80
N LYS A 161 -10.30 4.73 -10.25
CA LYS A 161 -9.39 5.84 -10.57
C LYS A 161 -8.63 6.25 -9.31
N SER A 162 -7.59 7.05 -9.50
CA SER A 162 -6.90 7.70 -8.39
C SER A 162 -6.86 9.20 -8.57
N LEU A 163 -6.92 9.90 -7.44
CA LEU A 163 -6.64 11.33 -7.38
C LEU A 163 -5.35 11.52 -6.57
N ILE A 164 -4.32 12.07 -7.20
CA ILE A 164 -3.03 12.30 -6.58
C ILE A 164 -2.91 13.80 -6.30
N ILE A 165 -2.75 14.16 -5.03
CA ILE A 165 -2.56 15.54 -4.60
C ILE A 165 -1.08 15.74 -4.24
N LEU A 166 -0.43 16.63 -4.98
CA LEU A 166 1.00 16.91 -4.90
C LEU A 166 1.22 18.39 -4.62
N ASN A 167 2.37 18.73 -4.05
CA ASN A 167 2.84 20.11 -4.01
C ASN A 167 3.52 20.51 -5.32
N ASP A 168 3.67 21.83 -5.49
CA ASP A 168 4.47 22.39 -6.57
C ASP A 168 5.92 21.88 -6.51
N GLY A 169 6.53 21.71 -7.68
CA GLY A 169 7.86 21.11 -7.80
C GLY A 169 7.90 19.57 -7.82
N ALA A 170 6.75 18.90 -7.79
CA ALA A 170 6.69 17.45 -7.99
C ALA A 170 7.07 17.05 -9.44
N THR A 171 7.97 16.09 -9.56
CA THR A 171 8.48 15.55 -10.82
C THR A 171 7.96 14.14 -11.09
N GLY A 172 7.87 13.81 -12.37
CA GLY A 172 7.50 12.50 -12.85
C GLY A 172 5.99 12.21 -12.92
N THR A 173 5.18 13.25 -12.84
CA THR A 173 3.71 13.16 -12.95
C THR A 173 3.25 12.60 -14.29
N LYS A 174 4.00 12.85 -15.37
CA LYS A 174 3.74 12.32 -16.71
C LYS A 174 3.90 10.80 -16.82
N GLN A 175 4.63 10.14 -15.91
CA GLN A 175 4.78 8.68 -15.89
C GLN A 175 3.76 7.98 -14.98
N LEU A 176 2.81 8.73 -14.41
CA LEU A 176 1.71 8.13 -13.67
C LEU A 176 0.75 7.39 -14.64
N PRO A 177 0.17 6.26 -14.22
CA PRO A 177 -0.81 5.54 -15.02
C PRO A 177 -2.01 6.40 -15.45
N SER A 178 -2.65 6.06 -16.56
CA SER A 178 -3.80 6.78 -17.13
C SER A 178 -5.02 6.90 -16.21
N TYR A 179 -5.15 6.00 -15.22
CA TYR A 179 -6.21 6.07 -14.21
C TYR A 179 -5.94 7.13 -13.12
N CYS A 180 -4.79 7.79 -13.14
CA CYS A 180 -4.41 8.82 -12.17
C CYS A 180 -4.78 10.21 -12.69
N LYS A 181 -5.57 10.95 -11.90
CA LYS A 181 -5.71 12.40 -12.03
C LYS A 181 -4.77 13.08 -11.04
N VAL A 182 -4.11 14.17 -11.44
CA VAL A 182 -3.14 14.89 -10.61
C VAL A 182 -3.65 16.29 -10.31
N TRP A 183 -3.62 16.66 -9.04
CA TRP A 183 -3.85 18.02 -8.55
C TRP A 183 -2.55 18.53 -7.93
N ILE A 184 -2.12 19.72 -8.34
CA ILE A 184 -0.89 20.36 -7.85
C ILE A 184 -1.29 21.58 -7.02
N THR A 185 -0.96 21.56 -5.74
CA THR A 185 -1.13 22.67 -4.80
C THR A 185 0.11 23.56 -4.80
N LYS A 186 0.03 24.73 -4.16
CA LYS A 186 1.21 25.47 -3.73
C LYS A 186 2.08 24.65 -2.76
N GLU A 187 3.27 25.16 -2.45
CA GLU A 187 4.12 24.61 -1.40
C GLU A 187 3.42 24.70 -0.03
N PHE A 188 3.34 23.56 0.65
CA PHE A 188 2.71 23.42 1.96
C PHE A 188 3.76 23.50 3.06
N SER A 189 3.41 24.13 4.18
CA SER A 189 4.23 24.13 5.40
C SER A 189 3.38 23.88 6.62
N ALA A 190 3.83 22.98 7.50
CA ALA A 190 3.18 22.68 8.78
C ALA A 190 3.67 23.55 9.95
N GLN A 191 4.40 24.63 9.66
CA GLN A 191 5.04 25.45 10.69
C GLN A 191 4.03 26.08 11.66
N SER A 192 2.91 26.59 11.17
CA SER A 192 1.83 27.16 11.99
C SER A 192 1.21 26.12 12.94
N VAL A 193 1.09 24.87 12.49
CA VAL A 193 0.58 23.76 13.30
C VAL A 193 1.60 23.31 14.33
N LEU A 194 2.89 23.28 13.98
CA LEU A 194 3.95 22.99 14.94
C LEU A 194 3.99 24.05 16.05
N GLU A 195 3.96 25.33 15.68
CA GLU A 195 3.93 26.46 16.60
C GLU A 195 2.76 26.33 17.58
N TYR A 196 1.57 26.02 17.07
CA TYR A 196 0.39 25.75 17.89
C TYR A 196 0.61 24.60 18.90
N ILE A 197 1.21 23.49 18.48
CA ILE A 197 1.45 22.33 19.35
C ILE A 197 2.52 22.62 20.42
N THR A 198 3.47 23.51 20.10
CA THR A 198 4.55 23.90 21.03
C THR A 198 4.18 25.06 21.94
N ASP A 199 3.16 25.82 21.60
CA ASP A 199 2.70 26.95 22.41
C ASP A 199 2.19 26.45 23.78
N THR A 200 2.72 27.04 24.84
CA THR A 200 2.36 26.71 26.22
C THR A 200 1.18 27.51 26.74
N ASP A 201 0.78 28.56 26.02
CA ASP A 201 -0.35 29.39 26.40
C ASP A 201 -1.67 28.71 25.99
N GLU A 202 -2.67 28.74 26.87
CA GLU A 202 -4.00 28.15 26.64
C GLU A 202 -4.76 28.93 25.55
N ARG A 203 -4.41 28.73 24.28
CA ARG A 203 -5.22 29.22 23.15
C ARG A 203 -6.54 28.48 23.13
N GLN A 204 -7.64 29.24 23.21
CA GLN A 204 -8.98 28.67 23.07
C GLN A 204 -9.22 28.23 21.62
N ILE A 205 -9.14 26.92 21.39
CA ILE A 205 -9.50 26.32 20.11
C ILE A 205 -11.01 26.33 19.96
N ARG A 206 -11.50 26.68 18.77
CA ARG A 206 -12.91 26.48 18.42
C ARG A 206 -13.28 24.99 18.49
N PRO A 207 -14.51 24.64 18.89
CA PRO A 207 -14.97 23.26 18.86
C PRO A 207 -14.84 22.61 17.47
N LYS A 208 -14.63 21.30 17.46
CA LYS A 208 -14.54 20.48 16.24
C LYS A 208 -15.75 20.72 15.34
N GLU A 209 -15.50 21.14 14.12
CA GLU A 209 -16.55 21.28 13.11
C GLU A 209 -16.77 19.93 12.40
N ARG A 210 -17.99 19.38 12.52
CA ARG A 210 -18.43 18.18 11.80
C ARG A 210 -19.52 18.55 10.81
N ILE A 211 -19.22 18.43 9.52
CA ILE A 211 -20.19 18.71 8.46
C ILE A 211 -21.20 17.56 8.39
N LYS A 212 -22.49 17.90 8.29
CA LYS A 212 -23.58 16.94 8.09
C LYS A 212 -24.03 16.98 6.64
N SER A 213 -23.91 15.86 5.93
CA SER A 213 -24.41 15.70 4.57
C SER A 213 -24.65 14.23 4.26
N ALA A 214 -25.69 13.92 3.47
CA ALA A 214 -25.98 12.56 3.03
C ALA A 214 -24.88 11.94 2.15
N LYS A 215 -24.01 12.77 1.56
CA LYS A 215 -22.83 12.31 0.80
C LYS A 215 -21.73 11.76 1.70
N LEU A 216 -21.70 12.15 2.98
CA LEU A 216 -20.64 11.75 3.90
C LEU A 216 -21.03 10.43 4.56
N VAL A 217 -20.28 9.36 4.26
CA VAL A 217 -20.62 8.00 4.68
C VAL A 217 -19.50 7.35 5.45
N GLU A 218 -19.86 6.49 6.40
CA GLU A 218 -18.88 5.71 7.16
C GLU A 218 -18.32 4.57 6.31
N ALA A 219 -17.02 4.25 6.49
CA ALA A 219 -16.35 3.21 5.68
C ALA A 219 -17.04 1.83 5.77
N SER A 220 -17.60 1.49 6.93
CA SER A 220 -18.29 0.21 7.18
C SER A 220 -19.67 0.11 6.53
N SER A 221 -20.26 1.23 6.11
CA SER A 221 -21.56 1.25 5.43
C SER A 221 -21.49 0.79 3.97
N LEU A 222 -20.27 0.73 3.40
CA LEU A 222 -20.06 0.32 2.02
C LEU A 222 -20.27 -1.19 1.85
N LYS A 223 -21.09 -1.56 0.86
CA LYS A 223 -21.28 -2.95 0.46
C LYS A 223 -20.15 -3.37 -0.46
N LEU A 224 -19.35 -4.34 -0.01
CA LEU A 224 -18.19 -4.85 -0.74
C LEU A 224 -18.49 -6.20 -1.38
N HIS A 225 -17.89 -6.46 -2.53
CA HIS A 225 -17.79 -7.82 -3.06
C HIS A 225 -16.89 -8.66 -2.13
N PRO A 226 -17.33 -9.86 -1.71
CA PRO A 226 -16.56 -10.69 -0.79
C PRO A 226 -15.18 -11.04 -1.33
N PHE A 227 -14.15 -10.75 -0.53
CA PHE A 227 -12.77 -11.10 -0.86
C PHE A 227 -12.05 -11.74 0.31
N ARG A 228 -11.69 -13.02 0.15
CA ARG A 228 -10.97 -13.81 1.16
C ARG A 228 -9.51 -13.93 0.77
N TYR A 229 -8.68 -13.06 1.32
CA TYR A 229 -7.27 -12.90 0.95
C TYR A 229 -6.47 -14.23 0.95
N TYR A 230 -6.44 -14.93 2.10
CA TYR A 230 -5.65 -16.16 2.22
C TYR A 230 -6.24 -17.33 1.43
N ASN A 231 -7.58 -17.44 1.34
CA ASN A 231 -8.22 -18.47 0.53
C ASN A 231 -7.90 -18.29 -0.96
N THR A 232 -7.92 -17.05 -1.44
CA THR A 232 -7.59 -16.74 -2.84
C THR A 232 -6.13 -17.04 -3.12
N MET A 233 -5.21 -16.68 -2.21
CA MET A 233 -3.79 -17.02 -2.33
C MET A 233 -3.57 -18.54 -2.39
N SER A 234 -4.19 -19.31 -1.48
CA SER A 234 -4.13 -20.77 -1.49
C SER A 234 -4.70 -21.37 -2.78
N TRP A 235 -5.81 -20.83 -3.28
CA TRP A 235 -6.40 -21.28 -4.54
C TRP A 235 -5.47 -21.03 -5.73
N ILE A 236 -4.83 -19.85 -5.81
CA ILE A 236 -3.86 -19.53 -6.86
C ILE A 236 -2.67 -20.50 -6.79
N THR A 237 -2.06 -20.70 -5.62
CA THR A 237 -0.93 -21.63 -5.43
C THR A 237 -1.29 -23.07 -5.80
N LYS A 238 -2.52 -23.53 -5.50
CA LYS A 238 -3.00 -24.85 -5.92
C LYS A 238 -3.20 -24.94 -7.43
N THR A 239 -3.88 -23.96 -8.00
CA THR A 239 -4.32 -24.00 -9.41
C THR A 239 -3.13 -23.84 -10.37
N ILE A 240 -2.18 -22.97 -10.05
CA ILE A 240 -0.98 -22.76 -10.87
C ILE A 240 -0.11 -24.03 -10.98
N ARG A 241 -0.22 -24.94 -9.99
CA ARG A 241 0.49 -26.23 -9.89
C ARG A 241 -0.38 -27.45 -10.27
N ALA A 242 -1.64 -27.25 -10.65
CA ALA A 242 -2.56 -28.36 -10.83
C ALA A 242 -2.32 -29.17 -12.13
N ASN A 243 -1.59 -28.61 -13.10
CA ASN A 243 -1.36 -29.25 -14.38
C ASN A 243 -0.28 -30.34 -14.26
N LYS A 244 -0.57 -31.57 -14.71
CA LYS A 244 0.40 -32.69 -14.66
C LYS A 244 1.54 -32.59 -15.67
N LYS A 245 1.40 -31.77 -16.72
CA LYS A 245 2.37 -31.65 -17.82
C LYS A 245 3.37 -30.52 -17.61
N TYR A 246 3.02 -29.50 -16.83
CA TYR A 246 3.81 -28.30 -16.66
C TYR A 246 4.04 -28.04 -15.19
N VAL A 247 5.27 -27.64 -14.86
CA VAL A 247 5.67 -27.20 -13.51
C VAL A 247 4.82 -26.00 -13.07
N ILE A 248 4.47 -25.10 -14.00
CA ILE A 248 3.61 -23.94 -13.79
C ILE A 248 2.67 -23.79 -14.99
N ASP A 249 1.37 -23.60 -14.72
CA ASP A 249 0.41 -23.26 -15.76
C ASP A 249 0.53 -21.77 -16.14
N MET A 250 1.27 -21.51 -17.22
CA MET A 250 1.49 -20.15 -17.74
C MET A 250 0.20 -19.52 -18.28
N ASN A 251 -0.75 -20.30 -18.81
CA ASN A 251 -2.01 -19.74 -19.29
C ASN A 251 -2.87 -19.25 -18.13
N PHE A 252 -2.88 -19.98 -17.02
CA PHE A 252 -3.50 -19.54 -15.78
C PHE A 252 -2.80 -18.30 -15.23
N LEU A 253 -1.47 -18.30 -15.11
CA LEU A 253 -0.70 -17.16 -14.61
C LEU A 253 -0.97 -15.87 -15.40
N MET A 254 -0.96 -15.96 -16.73
CA MET A 254 -1.11 -14.81 -17.63
C MET A 254 -2.57 -14.40 -17.86
N ASN A 255 -3.53 -15.12 -17.28
CA ASN A 255 -4.94 -14.73 -17.34
C ASN A 255 -5.15 -13.35 -16.70
N TYR A 256 -5.92 -12.48 -17.35
CA TYR A 256 -6.21 -11.11 -16.86
C TYR A 256 -6.72 -11.07 -15.42
N LYS A 257 -7.59 -12.01 -15.01
CA LYS A 257 -8.09 -12.07 -13.62
C LYS A 257 -6.97 -12.40 -12.64
N ILE A 258 -6.07 -13.30 -13.02
CA ILE A 258 -4.92 -13.72 -12.21
C ILE A 258 -3.87 -12.63 -12.14
N GLN A 259 -3.61 -11.92 -13.24
CA GLN A 259 -2.73 -10.76 -13.26
C GLN A 259 -3.21 -9.64 -12.32
N ARG A 260 -4.52 -9.38 -12.23
CA ARG A 260 -5.07 -8.44 -11.22
C ARG A 260 -4.80 -8.90 -9.79
N TYR A 261 -4.91 -10.19 -9.49
CA TYR A 261 -4.47 -10.69 -8.19
C TYR A 261 -2.96 -10.52 -8.02
N HIS A 262 -2.15 -10.77 -9.05
CA HIS A 262 -0.70 -10.63 -8.98
C HIS A 262 -0.30 -9.18 -8.65
N ASP A 263 -1.02 -8.21 -9.21
CA ASP A 263 -0.87 -6.78 -8.89
C ASP A 263 -1.19 -6.46 -7.41
N LEU A 264 -2.14 -7.18 -6.80
CA LEU A 264 -2.48 -7.06 -5.39
C LEU A 264 -1.45 -7.72 -4.46
N TYR A 265 -1.11 -8.99 -4.71
CA TYR A 265 -0.20 -9.76 -3.85
C TYR A 265 1.27 -9.38 -4.07
N ASN A 266 1.58 -8.84 -5.26
CA ASN A 266 2.91 -8.66 -5.86
C ASN A 266 3.69 -9.97 -6.10
N LYS A 267 3.22 -11.09 -5.54
CA LYS A 267 3.88 -12.39 -5.64
C LYS A 267 2.89 -13.54 -5.53
N PHE A 268 3.20 -14.64 -6.20
CA PHE A 268 2.50 -15.92 -6.05
C PHE A 268 3.46 -17.02 -5.64
N TYR A 269 3.12 -17.74 -4.59
CA TYR A 269 3.91 -18.87 -4.12
C TYR A 269 3.59 -20.09 -4.97
N ILE A 270 4.63 -20.81 -5.38
CA ILE A 270 4.51 -21.90 -6.36
C ILE A 270 5.05 -23.24 -5.85
N GLY A 271 5.89 -23.23 -4.83
CA GLY A 271 6.49 -24.45 -4.28
C GLY A 271 7.54 -24.14 -3.24
N TYR A 272 8.31 -25.15 -2.87
CA TYR A 272 9.51 -25.00 -2.05
C TYR A 272 10.64 -25.86 -2.61
N MET A 273 11.86 -25.54 -2.18
CA MET A 273 13.05 -26.36 -2.42
C MET A 273 13.71 -26.70 -1.08
N ASN A 274 14.54 -27.74 -1.05
CA ASN A 274 15.41 -27.98 0.09
C ASN A 274 16.52 -26.93 0.14
N ILE A 275 16.88 -26.44 1.33
CA ILE A 275 17.94 -25.46 1.49
C ILE A 275 19.29 -25.92 0.93
N GLN A 276 19.56 -27.24 0.93
CA GLN A 276 20.79 -27.80 0.38
C GLN A 276 20.87 -27.60 -1.14
N ASP A 277 19.75 -27.76 -1.85
CA ASP A 277 19.69 -27.61 -3.30
C ASP A 277 19.89 -26.15 -3.75
N VAL A 278 19.45 -25.20 -2.92
CA VAL A 278 19.54 -23.76 -3.23
C VAL A 278 20.75 -23.07 -2.61
N LYS A 279 21.56 -23.77 -1.80
CA LYS A 279 22.74 -23.19 -1.12
C LYS A 279 23.66 -22.47 -2.09
N HIS A 280 23.98 -23.13 -3.22
CA HIS A 280 24.84 -22.57 -4.25
C HIS A 280 24.16 -21.46 -5.05
N LEU A 281 22.88 -21.65 -5.40
CA LEU A 281 22.08 -20.67 -6.14
C LEU A 281 22.01 -19.32 -5.39
N LEU A 282 21.76 -19.37 -4.08
CA LEU A 282 21.55 -18.19 -3.24
C LEU A 282 22.82 -17.75 -2.50
N LYS A 283 23.98 -18.36 -2.78
CA LYS A 283 25.27 -18.07 -2.12
C LYS A 283 25.15 -18.04 -0.59
N LEU A 284 24.45 -19.02 -0.01
CA LEU A 284 24.18 -19.07 1.43
C LEU A 284 25.44 -19.46 2.21
N ASN A 285 25.68 -18.78 3.32
CA ASN A 285 26.73 -19.17 4.26
C ASN A 285 26.33 -20.44 5.03
N GLU A 286 27.32 -21.16 5.58
CA GLU A 286 27.05 -22.39 6.36
C GLU A 286 26.12 -22.14 7.55
N ASN A 287 26.28 -21.01 8.24
CA ASN A 287 25.43 -20.59 9.35
C ASN A 287 23.97 -20.29 8.94
N GLU A 288 23.69 -20.18 7.64
CA GLU A 288 22.35 -19.98 7.11
C GLU A 288 21.70 -21.30 6.68
N CYS A 289 22.43 -22.42 6.67
CA CYS A 289 21.93 -23.71 6.22
C CYS A 289 21.70 -24.62 7.43
N ASN A 290 20.50 -24.59 8.01
CA ASN A 290 20.16 -25.44 9.16
C ASN A 290 19.28 -26.61 8.72
N GLY A 291 19.89 -27.80 8.55
CA GLY A 291 19.17 -29.06 8.32
C GLY A 291 18.29 -29.08 7.06
N GLU A 292 17.12 -29.71 7.16
CA GLU A 292 16.10 -29.86 6.10
C GLU A 292 15.15 -28.65 6.02
N GLN A 293 15.70 -27.44 6.05
CA GLN A 293 14.87 -26.24 5.99
C GLN A 293 14.26 -26.06 4.58
N MET A 294 12.95 -25.80 4.52
CA MET A 294 12.28 -25.44 3.27
C MET A 294 12.59 -23.99 2.88
N VAL A 295 12.89 -23.78 1.60
CA VAL A 295 12.99 -22.46 0.96
C VAL A 295 11.79 -22.28 0.06
N VAL A 296 10.87 -21.38 0.44
CA VAL A 296 9.65 -21.15 -0.31
C VAL A 296 9.97 -20.33 -1.56
N VAL A 297 9.50 -20.80 -2.72
CA VAL A 297 9.71 -20.16 -4.01
C VAL A 297 8.45 -19.42 -4.43
N ALA A 298 8.62 -18.20 -4.95
CA ALA A 298 7.53 -17.37 -5.44
C ALA A 298 7.85 -16.71 -6.79
N LEU A 299 6.78 -16.43 -7.54
CA LEU A 299 6.78 -15.58 -8.73
C LEU A 299 6.49 -14.14 -8.29
N GLU A 300 7.49 -13.25 -8.30
CA GLU A 300 7.31 -11.83 -8.00
C GLU A 300 7.15 -11.01 -9.28
N LYS A 301 6.13 -10.15 -9.31
CA LYS A 301 5.93 -9.20 -10.40
C LYS A 301 6.68 -7.91 -10.10
N LYS A 302 7.65 -7.57 -10.95
CA LYS A 302 8.42 -6.33 -10.92
C LYS A 302 7.57 -5.14 -11.38
N HIS A 303 8.12 -3.96 -11.22
CA HIS A 303 7.46 -2.73 -11.67
C HIS A 303 7.31 -2.66 -13.20
N SER A 304 8.28 -3.22 -13.93
CA SER A 304 8.29 -3.43 -15.39
C SER A 304 7.26 -4.44 -15.90
N ASP A 305 6.44 -5.00 -15.01
CA ASP A 305 5.54 -6.13 -15.28
C ASP A 305 6.25 -7.46 -15.63
N GLU A 306 7.59 -7.47 -15.63
CA GLU A 306 8.39 -8.70 -15.62
C GLU A 306 8.07 -9.55 -14.38
N ILE A 307 7.90 -10.86 -14.57
CA ILE A 307 7.69 -11.81 -13.49
C ILE A 307 8.98 -12.60 -13.30
N VAL A 308 9.52 -12.60 -12.09
CA VAL A 308 10.79 -13.26 -11.74
C VAL A 308 10.63 -14.20 -10.55
N LEU A 309 11.58 -15.11 -10.36
CA LEU A 309 11.62 -15.96 -9.18
C LEU A 309 12.25 -15.25 -7.98
N THR A 310 11.66 -15.46 -6.81
CA THR A 310 12.20 -15.05 -5.52
C THR A 310 12.05 -16.13 -4.47
N TYR A 311 12.93 -16.09 -3.46
CA TYR A 311 13.13 -17.18 -2.52
C TYR A 311 13.00 -16.67 -1.09
N TYR A 312 12.29 -17.42 -0.26
CA TYR A 312 11.94 -17.03 1.10
C TYR A 312 12.45 -18.06 2.10
N ILE A 313 13.30 -17.62 3.02
CA ILE A 313 13.85 -18.45 4.09
C ILE A 313 13.28 -17.97 5.42
N GLN A 314 12.37 -18.75 6.00
CA GLN A 314 11.76 -18.44 7.29
C GLN A 314 12.56 -19.08 8.43
N LYS A 315 13.31 -18.27 9.19
CA LYS A 315 14.12 -18.74 10.33
C LYS A 315 13.28 -18.93 11.60
N THR A 316 12.31 -18.05 11.83
CA THR A 316 11.34 -18.16 12.92
C THR A 316 9.98 -17.61 12.47
N ARG A 317 8.96 -17.69 13.33
CA ARG A 317 7.64 -17.09 13.05
C ARG A 317 7.69 -15.59 12.71
N LYS A 318 8.72 -14.85 13.15
CA LYS A 318 8.87 -13.41 12.92
C LYS A 318 10.09 -13.05 12.06
N ILE A 319 11.00 -13.99 11.81
CA ILE A 319 12.24 -13.72 11.05
C ILE A 319 12.13 -14.40 9.69
N LEU A 320 11.98 -13.57 8.66
CA LEU A 320 11.88 -13.97 7.27
C LEU A 320 12.90 -13.19 6.44
N TYR A 321 13.65 -13.90 5.61
CA TYR A 321 14.54 -13.31 4.62
C TYR A 321 14.02 -13.58 3.22
N LEU A 322 14.05 -12.56 2.38
CA LEU A 322 13.87 -12.64 0.93
C LEU A 322 15.25 -12.67 0.28
N TYR A 323 15.42 -13.59 -0.66
CA TYR A 323 16.53 -13.63 -1.60
C TYR A 323 15.98 -13.44 -3.01
N SER A 324 16.60 -12.52 -3.74
CA SER A 324 16.26 -12.18 -5.13
C SER A 324 17.53 -11.87 -5.91
N PHE A 325 17.42 -11.74 -7.22
CA PHE A 325 18.53 -11.34 -8.08
C PHE A 325 18.35 -9.90 -8.56
N ASN A 326 19.42 -9.09 -8.51
CA ASN A 326 19.44 -7.77 -9.14
C ASN A 326 19.61 -7.90 -10.67
N ASP A 327 19.65 -6.77 -11.37
CA ASP A 327 19.79 -6.75 -12.83
C ASP A 327 21.18 -7.24 -13.31
N GLU A 328 22.16 -7.34 -12.41
CA GLU A 328 23.50 -7.90 -12.63
C GLU A 328 23.59 -9.40 -12.25
N ASN A 329 22.45 -10.04 -11.95
CA ASN A 329 22.36 -11.43 -11.45
C ASN A 329 23.09 -11.69 -10.13
N GLU A 330 23.30 -10.65 -9.32
CA GLU A 330 23.81 -10.79 -7.97
C GLU A 330 22.69 -11.06 -6.97
N VAL A 331 23.00 -11.88 -5.96
CA VAL A 331 22.04 -12.22 -4.90
C VAL A 331 21.88 -11.04 -3.96
N VAL A 332 20.64 -10.57 -3.84
CA VAL A 332 20.22 -9.56 -2.87
C VAL A 332 19.46 -10.22 -1.75
N LYS A 333 19.87 -9.96 -0.51
CA LYS A 333 19.22 -10.44 0.71
C LYS A 333 18.53 -9.31 1.45
N GLU A 334 17.24 -9.46 1.72
CA GLU A 334 16.43 -8.48 2.43
C GLU A 334 15.73 -9.13 3.64
N LYS A 335 15.89 -8.56 4.83
CA LYS A 335 15.11 -8.95 6.01
C LYS A 335 13.73 -8.31 5.94
N LYS A 336 12.67 -9.12 5.95
CA LYS A 336 11.29 -8.62 5.92
C LYS A 336 10.82 -8.15 7.29
N ASP A 337 9.90 -7.17 7.29
CA ASP A 337 9.25 -6.66 8.50
C ASP A 337 8.55 -7.82 9.24
N PRO A 338 8.88 -8.08 10.52
CA PRO A 338 8.26 -9.12 11.33
C PRO A 338 6.73 -8.99 11.48
N PHE A 339 6.20 -7.78 11.29
CA PHE A 339 4.77 -7.48 11.35
C PHE A 339 4.13 -7.32 9.97
N GLY A 340 4.93 -7.41 8.91
CA GLY A 340 4.47 -7.32 7.53
C GLY A 340 3.62 -8.53 7.12
N ILE A 341 2.74 -8.31 6.14
CA ILE A 341 1.85 -9.36 5.64
C ILE A 341 2.61 -10.55 5.04
N THR A 342 3.74 -10.30 4.37
CA THR A 342 4.57 -11.32 3.74
C THR A 342 4.99 -12.43 4.72
N VAL A 343 5.29 -12.09 5.98
CA VAL A 343 5.63 -13.10 7.01
C VAL A 343 4.47 -14.04 7.27
N THR A 344 3.25 -13.50 7.33
CA THR A 344 2.03 -14.30 7.52
C THR A 344 1.64 -15.09 6.27
N GLU A 345 1.92 -14.57 5.09
CA GLU A 345 1.68 -15.24 3.80
C GLU A 345 2.57 -16.46 3.63
N VAL A 346 3.89 -16.30 3.81
CA VAL A 346 4.86 -17.41 3.74
C VAL A 346 4.48 -18.47 4.76
N TYR A 347 4.22 -18.09 6.01
CA TYR A 347 3.82 -19.05 7.05
C TYR A 347 2.53 -19.80 6.70
N HIS A 348 1.53 -19.11 6.12
CA HIS A 348 0.27 -19.72 5.70
C HIS A 348 0.49 -20.73 4.57
N ILE A 349 1.28 -20.37 3.56
CA ILE A 349 1.54 -21.23 2.41
C ILE A 349 2.45 -22.40 2.75
N SER A 350 3.50 -22.21 3.55
CA SER A 350 4.37 -23.32 3.98
C SER A 350 3.61 -24.41 4.72
N LYS A 351 2.54 -24.07 5.45
CA LYS A 351 1.66 -25.06 6.10
C LYS A 351 0.77 -25.84 5.14
N MET A 352 0.52 -25.29 3.95
CA MET A 352 -0.33 -25.89 2.95
C MET A 352 0.46 -26.81 2.01
N MET A 353 1.76 -26.57 1.86
CA MET A 353 2.62 -27.31 0.96
C MET A 353 2.99 -28.69 1.54
N ASP A 354 2.67 -29.74 0.79
CA ASP A 354 3.17 -31.10 0.97
C ASP A 354 4.25 -31.40 -0.10
N THR A 355 4.72 -32.65 -0.17
CA THR A 355 5.75 -33.07 -1.11
C THR A 355 5.41 -32.86 -2.58
N SER A 356 4.14 -32.67 -2.97
CA SER A 356 3.76 -32.33 -4.35
C SER A 356 4.18 -30.91 -4.78
N TYR A 357 4.54 -30.07 -3.81
CA TYR A 357 5.03 -28.71 -4.01
C TYR A 357 6.55 -28.60 -4.01
N GLU A 358 7.26 -29.70 -3.84
CA GLU A 358 8.71 -29.72 -3.98
C GLU A 358 9.11 -29.41 -5.42
N LEU A 359 10.07 -28.49 -5.56
CA LEU A 359 10.66 -28.05 -6.82
C LEU A 359 12.11 -28.50 -6.86
N LYS A 360 12.55 -28.97 -8.03
CA LYS A 360 13.95 -29.29 -8.30
C LYS A 360 14.63 -28.17 -9.07
N MET A 361 15.95 -28.21 -9.17
CA MET A 361 16.71 -27.21 -9.94
C MET A 361 16.32 -27.19 -11.43
N GLU A 362 15.94 -28.34 -11.99
CA GLU A 362 15.43 -28.41 -13.37
C GLU A 362 14.11 -27.64 -13.52
N ASP A 363 13.22 -27.74 -12.53
CA ASP A 363 11.94 -27.02 -12.50
C ASP A 363 12.18 -25.51 -12.51
N ILE A 364 13.11 -25.02 -11.67
CA ILE A 364 13.50 -23.61 -11.59
C ILE A 364 13.98 -23.12 -12.95
N THR A 365 14.90 -23.85 -13.57
CA THR A 365 15.46 -23.50 -14.89
C THR A 365 14.36 -23.43 -15.96
N MET A 366 13.42 -24.37 -15.96
CA MET A 366 12.30 -24.38 -16.90
C MET A 366 11.35 -23.19 -16.68
N ILE A 367 11.06 -22.85 -15.42
CA ILE A 367 10.22 -21.71 -15.07
C ILE A 367 10.87 -20.41 -15.51
N GLU A 368 12.14 -20.17 -15.17
CA GLU A 368 12.86 -18.94 -15.53
C GLU A 368 12.90 -18.74 -17.04
N LYS A 369 13.20 -19.81 -17.79
CA LYS A 369 13.17 -19.78 -19.26
C LYS A 369 11.80 -19.38 -19.78
N SER A 370 10.73 -20.00 -19.28
CA SER A 370 9.35 -19.72 -19.70
C SER A 370 8.92 -18.28 -19.39
N LEU A 371 9.32 -17.74 -18.22
CA LEU A 371 9.04 -16.37 -17.83
C LEU A 371 9.78 -15.37 -18.74
N ARG A 372 11.07 -15.62 -19.02
CA ARG A 372 11.89 -14.76 -19.88
C ARG A 372 11.37 -14.70 -21.31
N GLU A 373 11.06 -15.85 -21.91
CA GLU A 373 10.50 -15.94 -23.25
C GLU A 373 9.16 -15.18 -23.36
N ARG A 374 8.32 -15.28 -22.32
CA ARG A 374 7.04 -14.55 -22.29
C ARG A 374 7.22 -13.05 -22.15
N PHE A 375 8.13 -12.59 -21.29
CA PHE A 375 8.39 -11.17 -21.13
C PHE A 375 8.93 -10.55 -22.43
N GLN A 376 9.88 -11.22 -23.09
CA GLN A 376 10.43 -10.81 -24.38
C GLN A 376 9.38 -10.72 -25.49
N ALA A 377 8.34 -11.56 -25.46
CA ALA A 377 7.24 -11.50 -26.44
C ALA A 377 6.22 -10.37 -26.16
N SER A 378 6.28 -9.74 -24.99
CA SER A 378 5.34 -8.70 -24.54
C SER A 378 5.90 -7.28 -24.57
N VAL A 379 7.22 -7.15 -24.71
CA VAL A 379 7.96 -5.91 -24.95
C VAL A 379 8.12 -5.73 -26.45
#